data_AF-A0A1Z4LPE3-F1
#
_entry.id   AF-A0A1Z4LPE3-F1
#
_cell.length_a   1.000
_cell.length_b   1.000
_cell.length_c   1.000
_cell.angle_alpha   90.00
_cell.angle_beta   90.00
_cell.angle_gamma   90.00
#
_symmetry.space_group_name_H-M   'P 1'
#
loop_
_entity.id
_entity.type
_entity.pdbx_description
1 polymer ?
#
loop_
_entity_poly.entity_id
_entity_poly.type
_entity_poly.pdbx_seq_one_letter_code
_entity_poly.pdbx_strand_id
1 'polypeptide(L)'
;MYRLHNKAFEILSAEVEICSSNDKQGKQKRLTALKRLQELRLKAGKRANLNELRDAVVDLFPIFSESVLKEAAKANRKPSIFGKVKYLAITFATASGLLTIINLPHPNIRWSVAKTAPILLIPSNMNMDFHYWGAKNSTTQAESLLKSATNFTEIKQVENKLEDAEKHLHSIPVWFLGYYPEAYCQRFSCNWNFSFNEFEKIRSQTTKLETKVFTQKSAFVSLLEAEQAYNGAKQELVIARTQKQRDLALASLQASIKTMEGIPPETLAKKKAATKLKVYKRYYEKIAQNK
;
A
#
# COMPACT_ATOMS: atom_id res chain seq x y z
N MET A 1 -15.57 36.26 32.83
CA MET A 1 -16.28 35.02 33.20
C MET A 1 -17.24 35.34 34.34
N TYR A 2 -18.49 34.93 34.24
CA TYR A 2 -19.49 35.12 35.30
C TYR A 2 -19.19 34.25 36.53
N ARG A 3 -19.49 34.74 37.73
CA ARG A 3 -19.20 34.00 38.98
C ARG A 3 -20.16 32.83 39.23
N LEU A 4 -21.37 32.87 38.68
CA LEU A 4 -22.37 31.79 38.77
C LEU A 4 -22.85 31.34 37.39
N HIS A 5 -22.73 30.05 37.10
CA HIS A 5 -23.20 29.44 35.85
C HIS A 5 -24.72 29.18 35.87
N ASN A 6 -25.38 29.22 34.70
CA ASN A 6 -26.83 29.07 34.57
C ASN A 6 -27.38 27.83 35.29
N LYS A 7 -26.73 26.67 35.08
CA LYS A 7 -27.13 25.41 35.73
C LYS A 7 -27.05 25.47 37.27
N ALA A 8 -26.05 26.15 37.82
CA ALA A 8 -25.94 26.32 39.28
C ALA A 8 -26.99 27.32 39.80
N PHE A 9 -27.32 28.34 39.03
CA PHE A 9 -28.38 29.30 39.35
C PHE A 9 -29.78 28.65 39.37
N GLU A 10 -30.09 27.77 38.42
CA GLU A 10 -31.36 27.04 38.37
C GLU A 10 -31.57 26.16 39.61
N ILE A 11 -30.54 25.39 39.99
CA ILE A 11 -30.56 24.52 41.18
C ILE A 11 -30.83 25.34 42.45
N LEU A 12 -30.13 26.48 42.61
CA LEU A 12 -30.30 27.33 43.79
C LEU A 12 -31.65 28.05 43.79
N SER A 13 -32.12 28.49 42.63
CA SER A 13 -33.41 29.20 42.52
C SER A 13 -34.56 28.28 42.89
N ALA A 14 -34.56 27.03 42.41
CA ALA A 14 -35.59 26.04 42.75
C ALA A 14 -35.69 25.81 44.26
N GLU A 15 -34.55 25.68 44.95
CA GLU A 15 -34.53 25.48 46.40
C GLU A 15 -34.98 26.73 47.17
N VAL A 16 -34.63 27.93 46.69
CA VAL A 16 -35.13 29.19 47.27
C VAL A 16 -36.67 29.26 47.18
N GLU A 17 -37.27 28.73 46.12
CA GLU A 17 -38.73 28.65 46.00
C GLU A 17 -39.34 27.70 47.02
N ILE A 18 -38.73 26.53 47.20
CA ILE A 18 -39.16 25.50 48.16
C ILE A 18 -39.04 26.01 49.60
N CYS A 19 -37.96 26.73 49.94
CA CYS A 19 -37.75 27.27 51.29
C CYS A 19 -38.60 28.51 51.62
N SER A 20 -39.28 29.10 50.63
CA SER A 20 -40.05 30.34 50.81
C SER A 20 -41.51 30.08 51.22
N SER A 21 -41.96 30.71 52.30
CA SER A 21 -43.37 30.73 52.68
C SER A 21 -44.18 31.73 51.84
N ASN A 22 -45.48 31.47 51.65
CA ASN A 22 -46.36 32.30 50.81
C ASN A 22 -46.85 33.60 51.48
N ASP A 23 -46.39 33.89 52.69
CA ASP A 23 -46.67 35.09 53.44
C ASP A 23 -45.84 36.29 52.94
N LYS A 24 -46.16 37.50 53.41
CA LYS A 24 -45.47 38.72 52.98
C LYS A 24 -43.97 38.68 53.28
N GLN A 25 -43.55 38.06 54.40
CA GLN A 25 -42.13 37.98 54.76
C GLN A 25 -41.39 36.94 53.91
N GLY A 26 -41.97 35.77 53.67
CA GLY A 26 -41.39 34.73 52.80
C GLY A 26 -41.19 35.20 51.36
N LYS A 27 -42.15 35.94 50.79
CA LYS A 27 -42.02 36.56 49.47
C LYS A 27 -40.87 37.56 49.39
N GLN A 28 -40.68 38.38 50.41
CA GLN A 28 -39.59 39.36 50.46
C GLN A 28 -38.22 38.69 50.57
N LYS A 29 -38.10 37.63 51.39
CA LYS A 29 -36.87 36.83 51.52
C LYS A 29 -36.51 36.15 50.20
N ARG A 30 -37.48 35.58 49.49
CA ARG A 30 -37.31 34.98 48.15
C ARG A 30 -36.76 35.98 47.14
N LEU A 31 -37.38 37.15 47.02
CA LEU A 31 -36.92 38.20 46.10
C LEU A 31 -35.48 38.65 46.41
N THR A 32 -35.16 38.77 47.70
CA THR A 32 -33.82 39.16 48.15
C THR A 32 -32.77 38.10 47.79
N ALA A 33 -33.08 36.82 48.03
CA ALA A 33 -32.18 35.71 47.70
C ALA A 33 -31.95 35.58 46.18
N LEU A 34 -33.01 35.64 45.38
CA LEU A 34 -32.91 35.58 43.92
C LEU A 34 -32.10 36.75 43.36
N LYS A 35 -32.27 37.97 43.92
CA LYS A 35 -31.47 39.14 43.54
C LYS A 35 -29.98 38.92 43.84
N ARG A 36 -29.63 38.40 45.02
CA ARG A 36 -28.23 38.08 45.38
C ARG A 36 -27.61 37.05 44.43
N LEU A 37 -28.35 35.98 44.10
CA LEU A 37 -27.91 34.96 43.15
C LEU A 37 -27.75 35.52 41.73
N GLN A 38 -28.65 36.41 41.31
CA GLN A 38 -28.56 37.09 40.01
C GLN A 38 -27.38 38.06 39.94
N GLU A 39 -27.05 38.75 41.04
CA GLU A 39 -25.83 39.57 41.12
C GLU A 39 -24.55 38.72 40.99
N LEU A 40 -24.50 37.53 41.60
CA LEU A 40 -23.38 36.59 41.41
C LEU A 40 -23.28 36.11 39.96
N ARG A 41 -24.41 36.03 39.25
CA ARG A 41 -24.44 35.71 37.82
C ARG A 41 -23.95 36.87 36.96
N LEU A 42 -24.25 38.13 37.32
CA LEU A 42 -23.87 39.30 36.52
C LEU A 42 -22.44 39.79 36.79
N LYS A 43 -21.91 39.56 38.00
CA LYS A 43 -20.54 39.94 38.35
C LYS A 43 -19.53 39.07 37.61
N ALA A 44 -18.55 39.71 36.97
CA ALA A 44 -17.39 39.04 36.41
C ALA A 44 -16.36 38.75 37.52
N GLY A 45 -15.81 37.55 37.57
CA GLY A 45 -14.78 37.20 38.56
C GLY A 45 -14.55 35.70 38.73
N LYS A 46 -13.82 35.34 39.80
CA LYS A 46 -13.62 33.95 40.20
C LYS A 46 -14.98 33.31 40.53
N ARG A 47 -15.19 32.09 40.03
CA ARG A 47 -16.45 31.37 40.24
C ARG A 47 -16.72 31.16 41.72
N ALA A 48 -17.98 31.37 42.09
CA ALA A 48 -18.43 31.21 43.45
C ALA A 48 -18.17 29.78 43.94
N ASN A 49 -17.46 29.69 45.06
CA ASN A 49 -17.19 28.43 45.74
C ASN A 49 -18.38 28.06 46.65
N LEU A 50 -18.33 26.87 47.27
CA LEU A 50 -19.42 26.38 48.11
C LEU A 50 -19.78 27.34 49.26
N ASN A 51 -18.77 27.93 49.91
CA ASN A 51 -18.98 28.85 51.03
C ASN A 51 -19.61 30.16 50.55
N GLU A 52 -19.14 30.72 49.42
CA GLU A 52 -19.73 31.92 48.83
C GLU A 52 -21.19 31.72 48.40
N LEU A 53 -21.57 30.52 47.95
CA LEU A 53 -22.96 30.19 47.64
C LEU A 53 -23.80 30.01 48.91
N ARG A 54 -23.21 29.44 49.97
CA ARG A 54 -23.86 29.30 51.28
C ARG A 54 -24.17 30.66 51.89
N ASP A 55 -23.19 31.56 51.94
CA ASP A 55 -23.32 32.92 52.50
C ASP A 55 -24.39 33.75 51.75
N ALA A 56 -24.64 33.44 50.48
CA ALA A 56 -25.66 34.15 49.70
C ALA A 56 -27.10 33.86 50.16
N VAL A 57 -27.35 32.68 50.77
CA VAL A 57 -28.71 32.17 51.02
C VAL A 57 -28.99 31.78 52.47
N VAL A 58 -28.00 31.35 53.26
CA VAL A 58 -28.22 30.80 54.61
C VAL A 58 -28.71 31.84 55.61
N ASP A 59 -28.29 33.11 55.48
CA ASP A 59 -28.80 34.20 56.32
C ASP A 59 -30.32 34.42 56.18
N LEU A 60 -30.87 34.11 55.00
CA LEU A 60 -32.28 34.28 54.66
C LEU A 60 -33.08 32.99 54.92
N PHE A 61 -32.43 31.84 54.72
CA PHE A 61 -33.00 30.50 54.85
C PHE A 61 -32.05 29.60 55.66
N PRO A 62 -32.13 29.59 56.99
CA PRO A 62 -31.27 28.74 57.84
C PRO A 62 -31.43 27.23 57.59
N ILE A 63 -32.54 26.82 56.97
CA ILE A 63 -32.91 25.42 56.69
C ILE A 63 -32.49 25.03 55.25
N PHE A 64 -31.75 25.87 54.54
CA PHE A 64 -31.37 25.62 53.14
C PHE A 64 -30.54 24.33 53.01
N SER A 65 -30.89 23.50 52.03
CA SER A 65 -30.27 22.18 51.89
C SER A 65 -28.78 22.25 51.51
N GLU A 66 -27.94 21.66 52.37
CA GLU A 66 -26.50 21.58 52.18
C GLU A 66 -26.11 20.65 51.00
N SER A 67 -26.95 19.66 50.67
CA SER A 67 -26.74 18.82 49.49
C SER A 67 -26.94 19.59 48.18
N VAL A 68 -27.95 20.47 48.14
CA VAL A 68 -28.23 21.35 47.01
C VAL A 68 -27.10 22.36 46.80
N LEU A 69 -26.56 22.93 47.87
CA LEU A 69 -25.39 23.83 47.80
C LEU A 69 -24.16 23.12 47.19
N LYS A 70 -23.90 21.86 47.58
CA LYS A 70 -22.81 21.05 47.03
C LYS A 70 -23.03 20.72 45.55
N GLU A 71 -24.26 20.43 45.17
CA GLU A 71 -24.62 20.15 43.78
C GLU A 71 -24.47 21.40 42.90
N ALA A 72 -24.97 22.55 43.35
CA ALA A 72 -24.81 23.82 42.67
C ALA A 72 -23.32 24.20 42.53
N ALA A 73 -22.52 24.02 43.58
CA ALA A 73 -21.08 24.26 43.54
C ALA A 73 -20.36 23.34 42.55
N LYS A 74 -20.79 22.07 42.42
CA LYS A 74 -20.25 21.11 41.43
C LYS A 74 -20.64 21.53 40.01
N ALA A 75 -21.90 21.94 39.80
CA ALA A 75 -22.38 22.45 38.52
C ALA A 75 -21.69 23.77 38.11
N ASN A 76 -21.20 24.55 39.08
CA ASN A 76 -20.45 25.78 38.85
C ASN A 76 -18.97 25.54 38.45
N ARG A 77 -18.42 24.32 38.60
CA ARG A 77 -17.02 23.98 38.24
C ARG A 77 -16.85 23.65 36.74
N LYS A 78 -15.64 23.86 36.19
CA LYS A 78 -15.34 23.58 34.77
C LYS A 78 -15.34 22.05 34.55
N PRO A 79 -15.94 21.51 33.48
CA PRO A 79 -15.82 20.10 33.16
C PRO A 79 -14.33 19.74 32.97
N SER A 80 -13.83 18.78 33.75
CA SER A 80 -12.44 18.33 33.67
C SER A 80 -12.24 17.49 32.40
N ILE A 81 -11.46 18.03 31.46
CA ILE A 81 -11.15 17.39 30.16
C ILE A 81 -10.19 16.21 30.33
N PHE A 82 -9.45 16.13 31.44
CA PHE A 82 -8.43 15.11 31.70
C PHE A 82 -8.95 13.68 31.86
N GLY A 83 -10.23 13.50 32.22
CA GLY A 83 -10.83 12.16 32.34
C GLY A 83 -11.04 11.47 30.99
N LYS A 84 -11.29 12.23 29.92
CA LYS A 84 -11.61 11.66 28.59
C LYS A 84 -10.37 11.37 27.74
N VAL A 85 -9.27 12.08 27.99
CA VAL A 85 -8.02 11.91 27.21
C VAL A 85 -7.26 10.64 27.60
N LYS A 86 -7.30 10.21 28.87
CA LYS A 86 -6.68 8.94 29.29
C LYS A 86 -7.26 7.74 28.54
N TYR A 87 -8.59 7.65 28.43
CA TYR A 87 -9.22 6.55 27.70
C TYR A 87 -8.94 6.61 26.21
N LEU A 88 -8.93 7.81 25.60
CA LEU A 88 -8.61 7.96 24.18
C LEU A 88 -7.16 7.55 23.86
N ALA A 89 -6.18 7.99 24.67
CA ALA A 89 -4.77 7.64 24.47
C ALA A 89 -4.51 6.14 24.70
N ILE A 90 -5.16 5.52 25.68
CA ILE A 90 -5.06 4.07 25.93
C ILE A 90 -5.73 3.27 24.79
N THR A 91 -6.85 3.73 24.23
CA THR A 91 -7.49 3.08 23.08
C THR A 91 -6.66 3.21 21.80
N PHE A 92 -6.02 4.35 21.56
CA PHE A 92 -5.17 4.52 20.38
C PHE A 92 -3.86 3.74 20.49
N ALA A 93 -3.21 3.74 21.68
CA ALA A 93 -1.97 3.00 21.89
C ALA A 93 -2.17 1.47 21.81
N THR A 94 -3.29 0.94 22.32
CA THR A 94 -3.63 -0.49 22.19
C THR A 94 -3.99 -0.87 20.76
N ALA A 95 -4.74 -0.03 20.04
CA ALA A 95 -5.08 -0.28 18.64
C ALA A 95 -3.84 -0.33 17.74
N SER A 96 -2.88 0.59 17.90
CA SER A 96 -1.64 0.58 17.10
C SER A 96 -0.75 -0.64 17.40
N GLY A 97 -0.64 -1.06 18.66
CA GLY A 97 0.15 -2.24 19.05
C GLY A 97 -0.47 -3.57 18.59
N LEU A 98 -1.80 -3.70 18.66
CA LEU A 98 -2.52 -4.86 18.14
C LEU A 98 -2.45 -4.95 16.61
N LEU A 99 -2.54 -3.84 15.89
CA LEU A 99 -2.39 -3.82 14.43
C LEU A 99 -1.02 -4.32 13.98
N THR A 100 0.06 -3.99 14.71
CA THR A 100 1.40 -4.49 14.38
C THR A 100 1.55 -6.00 14.61
N ILE A 101 0.89 -6.57 15.63
CA ILE A 101 0.94 -8.02 15.91
C ILE A 101 0.04 -8.80 14.94
N ILE A 102 -1.12 -8.25 14.59
CA ILE A 102 -2.04 -8.85 13.61
C ILE A 102 -1.45 -8.83 12.20
N ASN A 103 -0.62 -7.83 11.88
CA ASN A 103 0.07 -7.75 10.61
C ASN A 103 1.35 -8.60 10.54
N LEU A 104 1.77 -9.26 11.62
CA LEU A 104 2.91 -10.19 11.58
C LEU A 104 2.63 -11.30 10.54
N PRO A 105 3.59 -11.64 9.68
CA PRO A 105 3.45 -12.68 8.67
C PRO A 105 3.62 -14.07 9.29
N HIS A 106 2.97 -14.34 10.43
CA HIS A 106 2.99 -15.65 11.05
C HIS A 106 1.69 -16.42 10.70
N PRO A 107 1.77 -17.58 10.03
CA PRO A 107 0.60 -18.30 9.52
C PRO A 107 -0.47 -18.58 10.58
N ASN A 108 -0.06 -19.03 11.77
CA ASN A 108 -0.98 -19.38 12.86
C ASN A 108 -1.76 -18.17 13.41
N ILE A 109 -1.14 -16.98 13.44
CA ILE A 109 -1.78 -15.76 13.95
C ILE A 109 -2.82 -15.28 12.94
N ARG A 110 -2.45 -15.23 11.66
CA ARG A 110 -3.34 -14.79 10.59
C ARG A 110 -4.49 -15.75 10.35
N TRP A 111 -4.32 -17.05 10.58
CA TRP A 111 -5.42 -18.03 10.54
C TRP A 111 -6.48 -17.73 11.61
N SER A 112 -6.06 -17.43 12.83
CA SER A 112 -6.98 -17.04 13.91
C SER A 112 -7.68 -15.72 13.59
N VAL A 113 -6.96 -14.73 13.04
CA VAL A 113 -7.55 -13.45 12.63
C VAL A 113 -8.56 -13.64 11.49
N ALA A 114 -8.29 -14.50 10.52
CA ALA A 114 -9.20 -14.80 9.43
C ALA A 114 -10.54 -15.40 9.93
N LYS A 115 -10.48 -16.25 10.95
CA LYS A 115 -11.68 -16.85 11.57
C LYS A 115 -12.43 -15.90 12.49
N THR A 116 -11.71 -15.12 13.30
CA THR A 116 -12.32 -14.33 14.38
C THR A 116 -12.65 -12.88 13.97
N ALA A 117 -11.84 -12.28 13.10
CA ALA A 117 -11.98 -10.88 12.70
C ALA A 117 -11.57 -10.67 11.23
N PRO A 118 -12.27 -11.29 10.26
CA PRO A 118 -11.87 -11.30 8.84
C PRO A 118 -11.81 -9.90 8.20
N ILE A 119 -12.57 -8.93 8.73
CA ILE A 119 -12.58 -7.54 8.24
C ILE A 119 -11.18 -6.90 8.34
N LEU A 120 -10.36 -7.30 9.32
CA LEU A 120 -9.01 -6.77 9.49
C LEU A 120 -8.05 -7.19 8.37
N LEU A 121 -8.37 -8.25 7.62
CA LEU A 121 -7.54 -8.76 6.52
C LEU A 121 -7.93 -8.16 5.16
N ILE A 122 -9.02 -7.39 5.07
CA ILE A 122 -9.50 -6.81 3.80
C ILE A 122 -8.40 -6.03 3.07
N PRO A 123 -7.64 -5.11 3.70
CA PRO A 123 -6.58 -4.38 3.01
C PRO A 123 -5.48 -5.29 2.45
N SER A 124 -5.13 -6.36 3.19
CA SER A 124 -4.14 -7.35 2.73
C SER A 124 -4.66 -8.14 1.53
N ASN A 125 -5.94 -8.54 1.56
CA ASN A 125 -6.58 -9.29 0.46
C ASN A 125 -6.67 -8.44 -0.81
N MET A 126 -7.03 -7.15 -0.68
CA MET A 126 -7.05 -6.20 -1.80
C MET A 126 -5.67 -6.02 -2.42
N ASN A 127 -4.64 -5.83 -1.59
CA ASN A 127 -3.28 -5.69 -2.06
C ASN A 127 -2.83 -6.93 -2.82
N MET A 128 -3.17 -8.11 -2.31
CA MET A 128 -2.80 -9.37 -2.95
C MET A 128 -3.57 -9.61 -4.26
N ASP A 129 -4.86 -9.31 -4.32
CA ASP A 129 -5.65 -9.38 -5.57
C ASP A 129 -5.08 -8.45 -6.64
N PHE A 130 -4.71 -7.22 -6.25
CA PHE A 130 -4.02 -6.28 -7.14
C PHE A 130 -2.71 -6.86 -7.70
N HIS A 131 -1.86 -7.42 -6.85
CA HIS A 131 -0.61 -8.04 -7.31
C HIS A 131 -0.84 -9.31 -8.12
N TYR A 132 -1.83 -10.14 -7.78
CA TYR A 132 -2.19 -11.33 -8.56
C TYR A 132 -2.59 -10.96 -10.00
N TRP A 133 -3.54 -10.02 -10.16
CA TRP A 133 -3.94 -9.55 -11.47
C TRP A 133 -2.82 -8.82 -12.20
N GLY A 134 -2.01 -8.03 -11.48
CA GLY A 134 -0.83 -7.38 -12.01
C GLY A 134 0.16 -8.38 -12.62
N ALA A 135 0.49 -9.46 -11.89
CA ALA A 135 1.37 -10.53 -12.36
C ALA A 135 0.79 -11.24 -13.59
N LYS A 136 -0.48 -11.66 -13.50
CA LYS A 136 -1.18 -12.38 -14.59
C LYS A 136 -1.24 -11.55 -15.87
N ASN A 137 -1.63 -10.29 -15.76
CA ASN A 137 -1.78 -9.38 -16.90
C ASN A 137 -0.41 -9.06 -17.53
N SER A 138 0.60 -8.79 -16.71
CA SER A 138 1.95 -8.50 -17.20
C SER A 138 2.58 -9.71 -17.90
N THR A 139 2.42 -10.91 -17.33
CA THR A 139 2.86 -12.17 -17.96
C THR A 139 2.17 -12.42 -19.29
N THR A 140 0.85 -12.22 -19.35
CA THR A 140 0.06 -12.37 -20.59
C THR A 140 0.48 -11.35 -21.66
N GLN A 141 0.70 -10.10 -21.26
CA GLN A 141 1.19 -9.05 -22.15
C GLN A 141 2.59 -9.39 -22.67
N ALA A 142 3.50 -9.84 -21.80
CA ALA A 142 4.84 -10.27 -22.19
C ALA A 142 4.79 -11.42 -23.21
N GLU A 143 3.94 -12.43 -22.99
CA GLU A 143 3.76 -13.53 -23.94
C GLU A 143 3.27 -13.03 -25.32
N SER A 144 2.27 -12.15 -25.33
CA SER A 144 1.72 -11.56 -26.56
C SER A 144 2.77 -10.72 -27.32
N LEU A 145 3.52 -9.89 -26.60
CA LEU A 145 4.61 -9.10 -27.16
C LEU A 145 5.73 -10.00 -27.71
N LEU A 146 6.07 -11.09 -27.01
CA LEU A 146 7.08 -12.03 -27.49
C LEU A 146 6.65 -12.72 -28.79
N LYS A 147 5.37 -13.05 -28.93
CA LYS A 147 4.82 -13.67 -30.16
C LYS A 147 4.84 -12.70 -31.35
N SER A 148 4.66 -11.41 -31.11
CA SER A 148 4.61 -10.38 -32.15
C SER A 148 5.96 -9.72 -32.44
N ALA A 149 6.99 -9.96 -31.60
CA ALA A 149 8.29 -9.32 -31.74
C ALA A 149 9.00 -9.64 -33.07
N THR A 150 9.50 -8.59 -33.72
CA THR A 150 10.19 -8.59 -35.02
C THR A 150 11.60 -7.98 -34.96
N ASN A 151 11.94 -7.33 -33.84
CA ASN A 151 13.24 -6.70 -33.60
C ASN A 151 13.66 -6.76 -32.12
N PHE A 152 14.91 -6.36 -31.85
CA PHE A 152 15.50 -6.41 -30.50
C PHE A 152 14.84 -5.43 -29.51
N THR A 153 14.40 -4.26 -29.99
CA THR A 153 13.73 -3.26 -29.14
C THR A 153 12.42 -3.79 -28.58
N GLU A 154 11.64 -4.52 -29.39
CA GLU A 154 10.41 -5.18 -28.96
C GLU A 154 10.69 -6.29 -27.94
N ILE A 155 11.78 -7.06 -28.09
CA ILE A 155 12.22 -8.03 -27.08
C ILE A 155 12.53 -7.35 -25.74
N LYS A 156 13.11 -6.14 -25.75
CA LYS A 156 13.33 -5.36 -24.52
C LYS A 156 12.02 -4.89 -23.88
N GLN A 157 10.98 -4.61 -24.66
CA GLN A 157 9.65 -4.32 -24.11
C GLN A 157 9.03 -5.55 -23.43
N VAL A 158 9.27 -6.75 -23.96
CA VAL A 158 8.88 -8.01 -23.29
C VAL A 158 9.58 -8.12 -21.94
N GLU A 159 10.89 -7.88 -21.89
CA GLU A 159 11.70 -7.93 -20.65
C GLU A 159 11.12 -7.01 -19.58
N ASN A 160 10.83 -5.75 -19.91
CA ASN A 160 10.22 -4.81 -18.97
C ASN A 160 8.89 -5.34 -18.39
N LYS A 161 8.06 -5.99 -19.22
CA LYS A 161 6.79 -6.59 -18.75
C LYS A 161 7.00 -7.81 -17.87
N LEU A 162 8.06 -8.59 -18.10
CA LEU A 162 8.43 -9.69 -17.21
C LEU A 162 8.96 -9.16 -15.87
N GLU A 163 9.74 -8.07 -15.87
CA GLU A 163 10.15 -7.41 -14.61
C GLU A 163 8.95 -6.91 -13.81
N ASP A 164 7.94 -6.34 -14.47
CA ASP A 164 6.70 -5.93 -13.81
C ASP A 164 5.95 -7.15 -13.25
N ALA A 165 5.89 -8.26 -13.99
CA ALA A 165 5.29 -9.50 -13.51
C ALA A 165 5.99 -10.04 -12.26
N GLU A 166 7.33 -10.08 -12.26
CA GLU A 166 8.15 -10.52 -11.13
C GLU A 166 7.98 -9.62 -9.90
N LYS A 167 7.95 -8.29 -10.07
CA LYS A 167 7.65 -7.35 -8.96
C LYS A 167 6.30 -7.68 -8.31
N HIS A 168 5.29 -7.96 -9.12
CA HIS A 168 3.99 -8.36 -8.62
C HIS A 168 4.03 -9.73 -7.93
N LEU A 169 4.68 -10.74 -8.51
CA LEU A 169 4.81 -12.08 -7.91
C LEU A 169 5.53 -12.04 -6.56
N HIS A 170 6.61 -11.27 -6.44
CA HIS A 170 7.36 -11.12 -5.18
C HIS A 170 6.57 -10.39 -4.09
N SER A 171 5.57 -9.59 -4.46
CA SER A 171 4.72 -8.87 -3.51
C SER A 171 3.61 -9.76 -2.94
N ILE A 172 3.43 -10.98 -3.47
CA ILE A 172 2.42 -11.93 -3.02
C ILE A 172 3.00 -12.83 -1.92
N PRO A 173 2.41 -12.82 -0.70
CA PRO A 173 2.87 -13.69 0.37
C PRO A 173 2.52 -15.17 0.09
N VAL A 174 3.55 -15.99 -0.14
CA VAL A 174 3.41 -17.43 -0.46
C VAL A 174 2.67 -18.23 0.63
N TRP A 175 2.78 -17.81 1.89
CA TRP A 175 2.15 -18.49 3.03
C TRP A 175 0.62 -18.29 3.10
N PHE A 176 0.02 -17.39 2.31
CA PHE A 176 -1.44 -17.15 2.29
C PHE A 176 -2.19 -18.05 1.28
N LEU A 177 -1.46 -18.78 0.44
CA LEU A 177 -1.96 -19.42 -0.80
C LEU A 177 -2.96 -20.60 -0.65
N GLY A 178 -3.49 -20.84 0.56
CA GLY A 178 -4.44 -21.93 0.84
C GLY A 178 -5.78 -21.51 1.46
N TYR A 179 -6.05 -20.21 1.60
CA TYR A 179 -7.27 -19.72 2.26
C TYR A 179 -8.13 -18.87 1.31
N TYR A 180 -9.42 -19.19 1.22
CA TYR A 180 -10.40 -18.41 0.47
C TYR A 180 -11.00 -17.32 1.38
N PRO A 181 -10.84 -16.02 1.05
CA PRO A 181 -11.33 -14.94 1.91
C PRO A 181 -12.83 -14.68 1.68
N GLU A 182 -13.68 -15.54 2.28
CA GLU A 182 -15.15 -15.48 2.14
C GLU A 182 -15.72 -14.08 2.44
N ALA A 183 -15.31 -13.45 3.55
CA ALA A 183 -15.82 -12.13 3.95
C ALA A 183 -15.42 -11.00 2.99
N TYR A 184 -14.28 -11.12 2.32
CA TYR A 184 -13.86 -10.16 1.30
C TYR A 184 -14.76 -10.30 0.07
N CYS A 185 -15.01 -11.51 -0.42
CA CYS A 185 -15.83 -11.69 -1.62
C CYS A 185 -17.32 -11.51 -1.42
N GLN A 186 -17.85 -11.76 -0.22
CA GLN A 186 -19.23 -11.41 0.09
C GLN A 186 -19.48 -9.90 0.01
N ARG A 187 -18.50 -9.07 0.40
CA ARG A 187 -18.65 -7.60 0.45
C ARG A 187 -18.29 -6.90 -0.87
N PHE A 188 -17.36 -7.45 -1.64
CA PHE A 188 -16.83 -6.82 -2.85
C PHE A 188 -17.23 -7.54 -4.14
N SER A 189 -18.19 -8.47 -4.09
CA SER A 189 -18.67 -9.24 -5.25
C SER A 189 -17.53 -9.81 -6.09
N CYS A 190 -16.45 -10.27 -5.44
CA CYS A 190 -15.28 -10.81 -6.15
C CYS A 190 -15.44 -12.28 -6.50
N ASN A 191 -14.96 -12.65 -7.69
CA ASN A 191 -14.55 -14.00 -7.99
C ASN A 191 -13.07 -14.14 -7.62
N TRP A 192 -12.80 -14.55 -6.39
CA TRP A 192 -11.43 -14.83 -5.94
C TRP A 192 -10.89 -16.08 -6.63
N ASN A 193 -10.19 -15.87 -7.75
CA ASN A 193 -9.53 -16.90 -8.55
C ASN A 193 -8.03 -16.92 -8.26
N PHE A 194 -7.65 -16.76 -6.99
CA PHE A 194 -6.27 -16.81 -6.56
C PHE A 194 -6.05 -18.05 -5.72
N SER A 195 -5.36 -19.04 -6.31
CA SER A 195 -4.97 -20.30 -5.69
C SER A 195 -3.46 -20.50 -5.76
N PHE A 196 -2.90 -21.34 -4.87
CA PHE A 196 -1.50 -21.78 -4.96
C PHE A 196 -1.14 -22.28 -6.36
N ASN A 197 -2.00 -23.10 -6.96
CA ASN A 197 -1.78 -23.68 -8.29
C ASN A 197 -1.73 -22.62 -9.38
N GLU A 198 -2.60 -21.60 -9.32
CA GLU A 198 -2.55 -20.49 -10.28
C GLU A 198 -1.33 -19.60 -10.09
N PHE A 199 -0.95 -19.33 -8.84
CA PHE A 199 0.28 -18.60 -8.53
C PHE A 199 1.51 -19.31 -9.10
N GLU A 200 1.68 -20.61 -8.79
CA GLU A 200 2.78 -21.42 -9.31
C GLU A 200 2.75 -21.53 -10.83
N LYS A 201 1.56 -21.60 -11.42
CA LYS A 201 1.40 -21.58 -12.89
C LYS A 201 1.90 -20.26 -13.49
N ILE A 202 1.49 -19.11 -12.95
CA ILE A 202 1.93 -17.80 -13.44
C ILE A 202 3.45 -17.70 -13.27
N ARG A 203 3.97 -18.02 -12.08
CA ARG A 203 5.42 -18.01 -11.81
C ARG A 203 6.20 -18.89 -12.80
N SER A 204 5.77 -20.13 -12.99
CA SER A 204 6.39 -21.05 -13.96
C SER A 204 6.34 -20.50 -15.39
N GLN A 205 5.23 -19.86 -15.77
CA GLN A 205 5.08 -19.23 -17.08
C GLN A 205 6.03 -18.03 -17.24
N THR A 206 6.13 -17.16 -16.24
CA THR A 206 7.05 -16.02 -16.23
C THR A 206 8.49 -16.48 -16.40
N THR A 207 8.96 -17.43 -15.58
CA THR A 207 10.32 -17.97 -15.69
C THR A 207 10.61 -18.61 -17.06
N LYS A 208 9.63 -19.32 -17.64
CA LYS A 208 9.76 -19.87 -19.00
C LYS A 208 9.89 -18.77 -20.05
N LEU A 209 9.15 -17.68 -19.91
CA LEU A 209 9.23 -16.53 -20.82
C LEU A 209 10.56 -15.78 -20.65
N GLU A 210 11.04 -15.58 -19.43
CA GLU A 210 12.35 -14.99 -19.15
C GLU A 210 13.47 -15.77 -19.81
N THR A 211 13.43 -17.10 -19.70
CA THR A 211 14.42 -17.97 -20.36
C THR A 211 14.39 -17.79 -21.88
N LYS A 212 13.20 -17.73 -22.48
CA LYS A 212 13.05 -17.47 -23.92
C LYS A 212 13.60 -16.09 -24.30
N VAL A 213 13.28 -15.05 -23.53
CA VAL A 213 13.77 -13.68 -23.78
C VAL A 213 15.28 -13.63 -23.66
N PHE A 214 15.87 -14.27 -22.66
CA PHE A 214 17.31 -14.39 -22.49
C PHE A 214 17.98 -15.04 -23.72
N THR A 215 17.44 -16.17 -24.17
CA THR A 215 17.92 -16.85 -25.39
C THR A 215 17.81 -15.95 -26.62
N GLN A 216 16.70 -15.21 -26.79
CA GLN A 216 16.55 -14.25 -27.90
C GLN A 216 17.61 -13.15 -27.83
N LYS A 217 17.83 -12.54 -26.66
CA LYS A 217 18.82 -11.47 -26.46
C LYS A 217 20.23 -11.95 -26.77
N SER A 218 20.62 -13.08 -26.19
CA SER A 218 21.93 -13.69 -26.44
C SER A 218 22.14 -14.00 -27.93
N ALA A 219 21.12 -14.55 -28.59
CA ALA A 219 21.17 -14.83 -30.03
C ALA A 219 21.35 -13.56 -30.89
N PHE A 220 20.75 -12.43 -30.49
CA PHE A 220 20.97 -11.13 -31.16
C PHE A 220 22.40 -10.62 -30.97
N VAL A 221 22.98 -10.78 -29.77
CA VAL A 221 24.39 -10.43 -29.51
C VAL A 221 25.30 -11.25 -30.43
N SER A 222 25.14 -12.57 -30.45
CA SER A 222 25.94 -13.44 -31.32
C SER A 222 25.77 -13.12 -32.82
N LEU A 223 24.57 -12.71 -33.25
CA LEU A 223 24.35 -12.26 -34.62
C LEU A 223 25.15 -10.99 -34.93
N LEU A 224 25.07 -9.97 -34.07
CA LEU A 224 25.77 -8.70 -34.26
C LEU A 224 27.29 -8.89 -34.27
N GLU A 225 27.83 -9.66 -33.32
CA GLU A 225 29.25 -9.98 -33.24
C GLU A 225 29.73 -10.72 -34.49
N ALA A 226 28.98 -11.72 -34.95
CA ALA A 226 29.34 -12.46 -36.15
C ALA A 226 29.27 -11.58 -37.42
N GLU A 227 28.31 -10.65 -37.50
CA GLU A 227 28.21 -9.71 -38.63
C GLU A 227 29.38 -8.72 -38.64
N GLN A 228 29.76 -8.20 -37.47
CA GLN A 228 30.90 -7.33 -37.32
C GLN A 228 32.21 -8.06 -37.68
N ALA A 229 32.40 -9.28 -37.16
CA ALA A 229 33.55 -10.12 -37.46
C ALA A 229 33.63 -10.46 -38.97
N TYR A 230 32.49 -10.78 -39.60
CA TYR A 230 32.43 -11.05 -41.03
C TYR A 230 32.85 -9.83 -41.86
N ASN A 231 32.33 -8.66 -41.53
CA ASN A 231 32.65 -7.42 -42.24
C ASN A 231 34.12 -7.00 -42.02
N GLY A 232 34.64 -7.19 -40.81
CA GLY A 232 36.06 -6.98 -40.51
C GLY A 232 36.96 -7.91 -41.32
N ALA A 233 36.68 -9.21 -41.31
CA ALA A 233 37.42 -10.21 -42.09
C ALA A 233 37.36 -9.93 -43.60
N LYS A 234 36.23 -9.40 -44.09
CA LYS A 234 36.11 -8.96 -45.48
C LYS A 234 37.06 -7.80 -45.81
N GLN A 235 37.21 -6.83 -44.90
CA GLN A 235 38.16 -5.72 -45.06
C GLN A 235 39.60 -6.21 -45.01
N GLU A 236 39.94 -7.09 -44.05
CA GLU A 236 41.25 -7.72 -43.94
C GLU A 236 41.65 -8.45 -45.22
N LEU A 237 40.71 -9.13 -45.87
CA LEU A 237 40.95 -9.84 -47.12
C LEU A 237 41.30 -8.89 -48.28
N VAL A 238 40.73 -7.69 -48.31
CA VAL A 238 41.02 -6.67 -49.34
C VAL A 238 42.42 -6.08 -49.15
N ILE A 239 42.88 -5.89 -47.92
CA ILE A 239 44.18 -5.28 -47.62
C ILE A 239 45.32 -6.29 -47.47
N ALA A 240 45.00 -7.60 -47.46
CA ALA A 240 45.97 -8.67 -47.33
C ALA A 240 47.01 -8.62 -48.45
N ARG A 241 48.30 -8.57 -48.07
CA ARG A 241 49.44 -8.52 -49.00
C ARG A 241 50.17 -9.85 -49.12
N THR A 242 49.88 -10.80 -48.22
CA THR A 242 50.52 -12.11 -48.18
C THR A 242 49.49 -13.22 -48.16
N GLN A 243 49.88 -14.39 -48.65
CA GLN A 243 49.03 -15.58 -48.62
C GLN A 243 48.58 -15.94 -47.20
N LYS A 244 49.48 -15.83 -46.21
CA LYS A 244 49.16 -16.06 -44.80
C LYS A 244 48.08 -15.10 -44.28
N GLN A 245 48.16 -13.81 -44.62
CA GLN A 245 47.12 -12.83 -44.23
C GLN A 245 45.78 -13.15 -44.89
N ARG A 246 45.79 -13.55 -46.16
CA ARG A 246 44.58 -13.96 -46.88
C ARG A 246 43.93 -15.20 -46.26
N ASP A 247 44.72 -16.21 -45.91
CA ASP A 247 44.22 -17.44 -45.27
C ASP A 247 43.63 -17.18 -43.88
N LEU A 248 44.23 -16.27 -43.09
CA LEU A 248 43.67 -15.83 -41.81
C LEU A 248 42.32 -15.12 -41.99
N ALA A 249 42.21 -14.19 -42.95
CA ALA A 249 40.96 -13.49 -43.23
C ALA A 249 39.85 -14.46 -43.71
N LEU A 250 40.21 -15.45 -44.55
CA LEU A 250 39.29 -16.51 -44.97
C LEU A 250 38.81 -17.37 -43.79
N ALA A 251 39.71 -17.75 -42.87
CA ALA A 251 39.35 -18.48 -41.67
C ALA A 251 38.38 -17.67 -40.78
N SER A 252 38.63 -16.36 -40.62
CA SER A 252 37.73 -15.45 -39.88
C SER A 252 36.35 -15.31 -40.54
N LEU A 253 36.28 -15.27 -41.88
CA LEU A 253 35.01 -15.29 -42.62
C LEU A 253 34.24 -16.59 -42.36
N GLN A 254 34.91 -17.74 -42.47
CA GLN A 254 34.30 -19.05 -42.22
C GLN A 254 33.83 -19.19 -40.77
N ALA A 255 34.63 -18.73 -39.80
CA ALA A 255 34.28 -18.74 -38.39
C ALA A 255 33.02 -17.90 -38.13
N SER A 256 32.92 -16.71 -38.73
CA SER A 256 31.75 -15.84 -38.62
C SER A 256 30.48 -16.48 -39.20
N ILE A 257 30.60 -17.15 -40.35
CA ILE A 257 29.50 -17.94 -40.94
C ILE A 257 29.08 -19.06 -39.97
N LYS A 258 30.03 -19.82 -39.42
CA LYS A 258 29.77 -20.90 -38.47
C LYS A 258 29.07 -20.39 -37.19
N THR A 259 29.47 -19.23 -36.67
CA THR A 259 28.80 -18.59 -35.53
C THR A 259 27.34 -18.28 -35.85
N MET A 260 27.05 -17.69 -37.02
CA MET A 260 25.67 -17.45 -37.46
C MET A 260 24.87 -18.75 -37.67
N GLU A 261 25.52 -19.82 -38.12
CA GLU A 261 24.92 -21.15 -38.24
C GLU A 261 24.59 -21.77 -36.88
N GLY A 262 25.40 -21.51 -35.86
CA GLY A 262 25.18 -21.97 -34.49
C GLY A 262 24.09 -21.23 -33.71
N ILE A 263 23.56 -20.11 -34.22
CA ILE A 263 22.48 -19.37 -33.57
C ILE A 263 21.23 -20.28 -33.42
N PRO A 264 20.60 -20.36 -32.23
CA PRO A 264 19.50 -21.28 -31.97
C PRO A 264 18.30 -21.12 -32.93
N PRO A 265 17.74 -22.23 -33.45
CA PRO A 265 16.78 -22.21 -34.57
C PRO A 265 15.47 -21.48 -34.27
N GLU A 266 15.01 -21.50 -33.03
CA GLU A 266 13.77 -20.89 -32.55
C GLU A 266 13.85 -19.37 -32.40
N THR A 267 15.04 -18.77 -32.61
CA THR A 267 15.26 -17.34 -32.38
C THR A 267 14.94 -16.47 -33.58
N LEU A 268 14.49 -15.25 -33.30
CA LEU A 268 14.31 -14.22 -34.31
C LEU A 268 15.64 -13.84 -34.96
N ALA A 269 16.73 -13.84 -34.17
CA ALA A 269 18.08 -13.65 -34.68
C ALA A 269 18.44 -14.69 -35.73
N LYS A 270 18.09 -15.97 -35.54
CA LYS A 270 18.29 -17.00 -36.57
C LYS A 270 17.55 -16.71 -37.86
N LYS A 271 16.28 -16.29 -37.78
CA LYS A 271 15.48 -15.92 -38.95
C LYS A 271 16.16 -14.79 -39.73
N LYS A 272 16.68 -13.78 -39.04
CA LYS A 272 17.45 -12.68 -39.65
C LYS A 272 18.78 -13.15 -40.22
N ALA A 273 19.49 -14.03 -39.51
CA ALA A 273 20.76 -14.61 -39.93
C ALA A 273 20.60 -15.42 -41.22
N ALA A 274 19.50 -16.18 -41.38
CA ALA A 274 19.27 -17.04 -42.54
C ALA A 274 19.28 -16.26 -43.87
N THR A 275 18.69 -15.07 -43.90
CA THR A 275 18.70 -14.19 -45.08
C THR A 275 20.12 -13.76 -45.46
N LYS A 276 20.94 -13.42 -44.45
CA LYS A 276 22.33 -12.96 -44.63
C LYS A 276 23.30 -14.10 -44.94
N LEU A 277 23.14 -15.24 -44.26
CA LEU A 277 23.96 -16.44 -44.41
C LEU A 277 24.05 -16.91 -45.87
N LYS A 278 22.94 -16.87 -46.61
CA LYS A 278 22.94 -17.24 -48.04
C LYS A 278 23.88 -16.36 -48.87
N VAL A 279 23.89 -15.06 -48.60
CA VAL A 279 24.78 -14.10 -49.27
C VAL A 279 26.23 -14.32 -48.84
N TYR A 280 26.45 -14.50 -47.54
CA TYR A 280 27.77 -14.65 -46.96
C TYR A 280 28.49 -15.93 -47.40
N LYS A 281 27.77 -17.06 -47.46
CA LYS A 281 28.28 -18.33 -47.98
C LYS A 281 28.69 -18.22 -49.44
N ARG A 282 27.82 -17.66 -50.29
CA ARG A 282 28.12 -17.45 -51.71
C ARG A 282 29.36 -16.59 -51.93
N TYR A 283 29.51 -15.52 -51.15
CA TYR A 283 30.71 -14.67 -51.23
C TYR A 283 31.97 -15.44 -50.81
N TYR A 284 31.90 -16.19 -49.71
CA TYR A 284 33.00 -17.03 -49.24
C TYR A 284 33.42 -18.08 -50.28
N GLU A 285 32.45 -18.84 -50.82
CA GLU A 285 32.68 -19.85 -51.85
C GLU A 285 33.37 -19.26 -53.10
N LYS A 286 32.89 -18.11 -53.59
CA LYS A 286 33.48 -17.44 -54.74
C LYS A 286 34.94 -17.05 -54.54
N ILE A 287 35.32 -16.64 -53.33
CA ILE A 287 36.69 -16.19 -53.03
C ILE A 287 37.60 -17.37 -52.69
N ALA A 288 37.07 -18.37 -52.01
CA ALA A 288 37.80 -19.59 -51.68
C ALA A 288 38.15 -20.42 -52.93
N GLN A 289 37.32 -20.37 -53.98
CA GLN A 289 37.58 -21.02 -55.27
C GLN A 289 38.61 -20.27 -56.14
N ASN A 290 38.77 -18.95 -55.94
CA ASN A 290 39.79 -18.13 -56.59
C ASN A 290 41.14 -18.20 -55.84
N LYS A 291 41.50 -19.38 -55.34
CA LYS A 291 42.79 -19.66 -54.69
C LYS A 291 43.84 -20.06 -55.71
#